data_AF-A0A939I5K6-F1
#
_entry.id   AF-A0A939I5K6-F1
#
_cell.length_a   1.000
_cell.length_b   1.000
_cell.length_c   1.000
_cell.angle_alpha   90.00
_cell.angle_beta   90.00
_cell.angle_gamma   90.00
#
_symmetry.space_group_name_H-M   'P 1'
#
loop_
_entity.id
_entity.type
_entity.pdbx_description
1 polymer ?
#
loop_
_entity_poly.entity_id
_entity_poly.type
_entity_poly.pdbx_seq_one_letter_code
_entity_poly.pdbx_strand_id
1 'polypeptide(L)'
;MPTTKFVGQPVRLTDPQWPISAAWDRPMRFVGQIELGPVLGAAGHGKMAYVFVTHADHEEDFFDPDIIDPDGGENAVIVQPGGDAGAMPARCAHW
;
A
#
# COMPACT_ATOMS: atom_id res chain seq x y z
N MET A 1 3.71 -16.43 -5.99
CA MET A 1 4.84 -15.61 -5.50
C MET A 1 4.44 -14.14 -5.61
N PRO A 2 4.90 -13.27 -4.70
CA PRO A 2 4.71 -11.83 -4.85
C PRO A 2 5.28 -11.42 -6.21
N THR A 3 4.50 -10.69 -6.99
CA THR A 3 4.92 -10.18 -8.31
C THR A 3 4.43 -8.76 -8.43
N THR A 4 5.16 -7.93 -9.16
CA THR A 4 4.69 -6.61 -9.53
C THR A 4 3.41 -6.76 -10.35
N LYS A 5 2.35 -6.05 -9.95
CA LYS A 5 1.09 -6.01 -10.68
C LYS A 5 0.34 -4.72 -10.41
N PHE A 6 -0.43 -4.31 -11.40
CA PHE A 6 -1.36 -3.20 -11.29
C PHE A 6 -2.78 -3.75 -11.32
N VAL A 7 -3.66 -3.19 -10.47
CA VAL A 7 -5.06 -3.58 -10.32
C VAL A 7 -5.23 -5.00 -9.70
N GLY A 8 -6.46 -5.32 -9.30
CA GLY A 8 -6.86 -6.59 -8.66
C GLY A 8 -6.71 -6.57 -7.14
N GLN A 9 -6.96 -7.71 -6.47
CA GLN A 9 -6.77 -7.82 -5.02
C GLN A 9 -5.28 -7.91 -4.67
N PRO A 10 -4.77 -7.20 -3.67
CA PRO A 10 -3.37 -7.31 -3.25
C PRO A 10 -3.03 -8.76 -2.86
N VAL A 11 -1.91 -9.29 -3.36
CA VAL A 11 -1.41 -10.59 -2.87
C VAL A 11 -0.84 -10.35 -1.47
N ARG A 12 -1.43 -11.01 -0.47
CA ARG A 12 -1.15 -10.80 0.94
C ARG A 12 -0.08 -11.78 1.45
N LEU A 13 0.96 -11.26 2.12
CA LEU A 13 1.85 -12.06 2.99
C LEU A 13 1.66 -11.73 4.49
N THR A 14 0.93 -10.66 4.88
CA THR A 14 0.47 -10.32 6.25
C THR A 14 -0.81 -9.46 6.22
N ASP A 15 -1.57 -9.33 7.32
CA ASP A 15 -2.82 -8.53 7.36
C ASP A 15 -2.62 -7.05 6.94
N PRO A 16 -3.17 -6.62 5.79
CA PRO A 16 -2.98 -5.27 5.27
C PRO A 16 -3.90 -4.32 6.02
N GLN A 17 -3.30 -3.26 6.53
CA GLN A 17 -4.02 -2.10 7.06
C GLN A 17 -4.35 -1.19 5.87
N TRP A 18 -5.63 -0.95 5.61
CA TRP A 18 -6.05 -0.09 4.50
C TRP A 18 -5.88 1.37 4.91
N PRO A 19 -5.19 2.21 4.11
CA PRO A 19 -5.07 3.63 4.42
C PRO A 19 -6.42 4.34 4.22
N ILE A 20 -6.67 5.36 5.02
CA ILE A 20 -7.88 6.18 5.01
C ILE A 20 -7.53 7.55 4.44
N SER A 21 -8.33 8.05 3.49
CA SER A 21 -8.25 9.42 2.96
C SER A 21 -8.45 10.44 4.08
N ALA A 22 -7.59 11.46 4.13
CA ALA A 22 -7.66 12.50 5.14
C ALA A 22 -8.92 13.36 4.98
N ALA A 23 -9.26 13.72 3.74
CA ALA A 23 -10.42 14.56 3.45
C ALA A 23 -11.75 13.78 3.41
N TRP A 24 -11.74 12.52 2.98
CA TRP A 24 -12.98 11.77 2.72
C TRP A 24 -13.37 10.80 3.84
N ASP A 25 -12.45 10.49 4.78
CA ASP A 25 -12.62 9.51 5.86
C ASP A 25 -13.10 8.14 5.34
N ARG A 26 -12.56 7.73 4.18
CA ARG A 26 -12.88 6.47 3.48
C ARG A 26 -11.62 5.68 3.15
N PRO A 27 -11.70 4.34 3.07
CA PRO A 27 -10.59 3.53 2.57
C PRO A 27 -10.16 3.93 1.16
N MET A 28 -8.86 4.13 0.97
CA MET A 28 -8.29 4.44 -0.35
C MET A 28 -8.36 3.23 -1.30
N ARG A 29 -8.31 3.49 -2.61
CA ARG A 29 -8.30 2.45 -3.63
C ARG A 29 -6.89 1.93 -3.88
N PHE A 30 -6.75 0.61 -3.94
CA PHE A 30 -5.51 -0.04 -4.34
C PHE A 30 -5.24 0.15 -5.84
N VAL A 31 -4.06 0.67 -6.18
CA VAL A 31 -3.62 0.87 -7.56
C VAL A 31 -2.74 -0.27 -8.04
N GLY A 32 -1.81 -0.72 -7.21
CA GLY A 32 -0.84 -1.74 -7.59
C GLY A 32 0.17 -2.05 -6.51
N GLN A 33 0.94 -3.09 -6.76
CA GLN A 33 2.04 -3.52 -5.92
C GLN A 33 3.32 -3.66 -6.75
N ILE A 34 4.45 -3.27 -6.15
CA ILE A 34 5.75 -3.18 -6.82
C ILE A 34 6.80 -3.90 -5.97
N GLU A 35 7.45 -4.90 -6.55
CA GLU A 35 8.63 -5.52 -5.94
C GLU A 35 9.77 -4.50 -5.91
N LEU A 36 10.32 -4.25 -4.72
CA LEU A 36 11.34 -3.22 -4.56
C LEU A 36 12.76 -3.72 -4.83
N GLY A 37 12.98 -5.03 -4.88
CA GLY A 37 14.29 -5.64 -5.14
C GLY A 37 14.96 -5.15 -6.43
N PRO A 38 14.26 -5.16 -7.58
CA PRO A 38 14.79 -4.65 -8.85
C PRO A 38 15.13 -3.15 -8.84
N VAL A 39 14.52 -2.36 -7.96
CA VAL A 39 14.66 -0.89 -7.93
C VAL A 39 15.71 -0.44 -6.91
N LEU A 40 15.73 -1.07 -5.74
CA LEU A 40 16.56 -0.68 -4.59
C LEU A 40 17.71 -1.66 -4.30
N GLY A 41 17.88 -2.69 -5.12
CA GLY A 41 18.89 -3.74 -4.94
C GLY A 41 18.72 -4.46 -3.61
N ALA A 42 19.82 -4.67 -2.88
CA ALA A 42 19.81 -5.35 -1.59
C ALA A 42 18.87 -4.71 -0.56
N ALA A 43 18.73 -3.37 -0.57
CA ALA A 43 17.85 -2.67 0.36
C ALA A 43 16.35 -2.92 0.09
N GLY A 44 15.99 -3.33 -1.13
CA GLY A 44 14.62 -3.66 -1.54
C GLY A 44 14.32 -5.16 -1.56
N HIS A 45 15.32 -6.01 -1.33
CA HIS A 45 15.15 -7.45 -1.47
C HIS A 45 14.05 -7.98 -0.54
N GLY A 46 13.12 -8.76 -1.12
CA GLY A 46 11.96 -9.30 -0.41
C GLY A 46 10.87 -8.29 -0.06
N LYS A 47 11.08 -6.99 -0.27
CA LYS A 47 10.09 -5.95 0.07
C LYS A 47 9.10 -5.73 -1.06
N MET A 48 7.86 -5.44 -0.67
CA MET A 48 6.76 -5.12 -1.58
C MET A 48 6.17 -3.78 -1.18
N ALA A 49 6.07 -2.85 -2.13
CA ALA A 49 5.29 -1.63 -1.95
C ALA A 49 3.88 -1.83 -2.47
N TYR A 50 2.89 -1.33 -1.75
CA TYR A 50 1.48 -1.28 -2.15
C TYR A 50 1.08 0.20 -2.26
N VAL A 51 0.56 0.58 -3.42
CA VAL A 51 0.22 1.97 -3.77
C VAL A 51 -1.28 2.16 -3.69
N PHE A 52 -1.70 3.22 -3.03
CA PHE A 52 -3.10 3.59 -2.83
C PHE A 52 -3.33 5.07 -3.16
N VAL A 53 -4.52 5.38 -3.66
CA VAL A 53 -4.99 6.76 -3.89
C VAL A 53 -6.45 6.89 -3.49
N THR A 54 -6.84 8.08 -3.08
CA THR A 54 -8.26 8.43 -2.95
C THR A 54 -8.92 8.36 -4.31
N HIS A 55 -10.06 7.69 -4.36
CA HIS A 55 -10.83 7.57 -5.58
C HIS A 55 -12.30 7.36 -5.24
N ALA A 56 -13.17 8.09 -5.93
CA ALA A 56 -14.59 7.87 -5.93
C ALA A 56 -14.97 6.43 -6.26
N ASP A 57 -16.10 5.98 -5.71
CA ASP A 57 -16.72 4.75 -6.18
C ASP A 57 -17.29 4.94 -7.58
N HIS A 58 -17.53 3.83 -8.28
CA HIS A 58 -17.92 3.85 -9.69
C HIS A 58 -19.23 4.59 -9.99
N GLU A 59 -20.01 4.93 -8.95
CA GLU A 59 -21.28 5.65 -9.06
C GLU A 59 -21.13 7.17 -8.82
N GLU A 60 -19.92 7.63 -8.48
CA GLU A 60 -19.59 9.04 -8.23
C GLU A 60 -18.66 9.56 -9.35
N ASP A 61 -19.07 10.63 -10.04
CA ASP A 61 -18.29 11.25 -11.13
C ASP A 61 -17.20 12.22 -10.65
N PHE A 62 -16.92 12.24 -9.34
CA PHE A 62 -15.97 13.17 -8.74
C PHE A 62 -14.56 12.58 -8.67
N PHE A 63 -13.56 13.35 -9.08
CA PHE A 63 -12.15 13.02 -8.92
C PHE A 63 -11.54 14.01 -7.94
N ASP A 64 -10.86 13.50 -6.91
CA ASP A 64 -10.11 14.35 -6.00
C ASP A 64 -8.85 14.88 -6.70
N PRO A 65 -8.74 16.19 -6.99
CA PRO A 65 -7.54 16.74 -7.60
C PRO A 65 -6.33 16.66 -6.67
N ASP A 66 -6.52 16.55 -5.35
CA ASP A 66 -5.45 16.64 -4.36
C ASP A 66 -4.62 15.35 -4.27
N ILE A 67 -4.99 14.27 -4.99
CA ILE A 67 -4.19 13.04 -5.04
C ILE A 67 -2.76 13.25 -5.57
N ILE A 68 -2.52 14.37 -6.27
CA ILE A 68 -1.20 14.74 -6.80
C ILE A 68 -0.30 15.39 -5.75
N ASP A 69 -0.87 15.91 -4.66
CA ASP A 69 -0.11 16.51 -3.57
C ASP A 69 0.41 15.39 -2.66
N PRO A 70 1.74 15.18 -2.58
CA PRO A 70 2.30 14.13 -1.73
C PRO A 70 1.99 14.32 -0.24
N ASP A 71 1.79 15.57 0.20
CA ASP A 71 1.54 15.89 1.61
C ASP A 71 0.04 16.09 1.91
N GLY A 72 -0.82 16.01 0.88
CA GLY A 72 -2.27 16.25 0.99
C GLY A 72 -3.04 15.14 1.70
N GLY A 73 -2.45 13.97 1.90
CA GLY A 73 -3.10 12.83 2.58
C GLY A 73 -4.05 12.02 1.69
N GLU A 74 -4.05 12.27 0.38
CA GLU A 74 -4.93 11.62 -0.61
C GLU A 74 -4.21 10.54 -1.45
N ASN A 75 -2.98 10.20 -1.07
CA ASN A 75 -2.23 9.06 -1.57
C ASN A 75 -1.42 8.41 -0.43
N ALA A 76 -1.11 7.13 -0.58
CA ALA A 76 -0.31 6.40 0.40
C ALA A 76 0.50 5.27 -0.25
N VAL A 77 1.69 5.01 0.30
CA VAL A 77 2.49 3.82 -0.01
C VAL A 77 2.78 3.06 1.28
N ILE A 78 2.38 1.80 1.31
CA ILE A 78 2.71 0.88 2.40
C ILE A 78 3.81 -0.06 1.91
N VAL A 79 4.94 -0.07 2.62
CA VAL A 79 6.04 -1.00 2.33
C VAL A 79 5.96 -2.16 3.32
N GLN A 80 5.62 -3.34 2.84
CA GLN A 80 5.72 -4.55 3.65
C GLN A 80 7.19 -4.99 3.70
N PRO A 81 7.75 -5.23 4.90
CA PRO A 81 9.07 -5.84 5.00
C PRO A 81 9.03 -7.24 4.38
N GLY A 82 10.12 -7.63 3.73
CA GLY A 82 10.30 -9.02 3.31
C GLY A 82 10.28 -9.91 4.54
N GLY A 83 9.45 -10.94 4.52
CA GLY A 83 9.53 -11.99 5.52
C GLY A 83 10.82 -12.77 5.28
N ASP A 84 11.80 -12.64 6.15
CA ASP A 84 12.59 -13.82 6.47
C ASP A 84 11.58 -14.85 6.99
N ALA A 85 11.48 -16.01 6.35
CA ALA A 85 10.66 -17.13 6.80
C ALA A 85 11.14 -17.74 8.15
N GLY A 86 11.73 -16.92 9.03
CA GLY A 86 12.25 -17.26 10.34
C GLY A 86 12.19 -16.12 11.38
N ALA A 87 11.72 -14.92 11.05
CA ALA A 87 11.53 -13.86 12.05
C ALA A 87 10.12 -13.94 12.64
N MET A 88 10.00 -14.56 13.82
CA MET A 88 8.77 -14.60 14.61
C MET A 88 8.19 -13.18 14.81
N PRO A 89 6.86 -13.00 14.78
CA PRO A 89 6.27 -11.71 15.08
C PRO A 89 6.61 -11.32 16.53
N ALA A 90 7.29 -10.17 16.68
CA ALA A 90 7.43 -9.52 17.96
C ALA A 90 6.03 -9.26 18.52
N ARG A 91 5.76 -9.83 19.70
CA ARG A 91 4.50 -9.74 20.42
C ARG A 91 4.08 -8.28 20.57
N CYS A 92 2.78 -8.03 20.40
CA CYS A 92 2.12 -6.75 20.60
C CYS A 92 2.59 -6.07 21.89
N ALA A 93 3.19 -4.88 21.77
CA ALA A 93 3.26 -3.93 22.87
C ALA A 93 2.03 -3.03 22.76
N HIS A 94 1.15 -3.15 23.76
CA HIS A 94 0.01 -2.26 23.99
C HIS A 94 0.55 -0.84 24.25
N TRP A 95 0.08 0.15 23.49
CA TRP A 95 0.00 1.55 23.89
C TRP A 95 -1.37 2.06 23.50
#